data_AF-A0A7Z9IQW5-F1
#
_entry.id   AF-A0A7Z9IQW5-F1
#
_cell.length_a   1.000
_cell.length_b   1.000
_cell.length_c   1.000
_cell.angle_alpha   90.00
_cell.angle_beta   90.00
_cell.angle_gamma   90.00
#
_symmetry.space_group_name_H-M   'P 1'
#
loop_
_entity.id
_entity.type
_entity.pdbx_description
1 polymer ?
#
loop_
_entity_poly.entity_id
_entity_poly.type
_entity_poly.pdbx_seq_one_letter_code
_entity_poly.pdbx_strand_id
1 'polypeptide(L)'
;MSDLARKCRTMNKKVNHIDKIMGADDGAIFMASTLGVFVILSLFSMYLLRFIINENRDMGHYIMDIKARNLALSGMERGLQQYRSTRSPATIQGTFNTGNYNIVYDTLRNESQSNLPYTNYVCMKSRATIDKVERNVRLYLSSFPEAFCMSFYGNNEGSTTFSPAQGSITGPIFFRGDISTTIVNPTNTKYTSTGNGGILLSSSPPFPSLSTTDYEALLNSINYSHSGSSYNNFALSFDRVNDYVKINNTNDINLGTHTQRTIEAWFKVDNKDLSAKQVIYEEGAHIRGLNIYIYSGSLYLGGWNEPNNESNWEGTWLSTAGIQNNTWYHVALTLNGGNSVSNNALKGYLNGVEFGSGTGSKLWAHSGDITIGRNGGTKFLQGGDNTSVGEYFGGDIDEIRIWNIARSQAQLSAMKDTVLSGNESGLVAYLNLQENSGSTANDQTSENNDGTIYGATWTYGPFVYTYNGQTINLSQYSDSTFRFNGDLTLTNSTVTGTGYFAVKGNLTIGSSTSFNSKITVVSSGNISISSSQLGANIRKPVIVYCKGTCTFSNSSTFYGLLISKGSSLSISGSTINGAILNYSQTFQLNNSTNIVGSVVSDYSIQF
;
A
#
# COMPACT_ATOMS: atom_id res chain seq x y z
N MET A 1 -3.63 54.62 60.07
CA MET A 1 -2.54 55.59 60.36
C MET A 1 -3.00 56.86 61.07
N SER A 2 -4.21 57.39 60.80
CA SER A 2 -4.74 58.62 61.46
C SER A 2 -4.98 58.49 62.97
N ASP A 3 -5.35 57.30 63.45
CA ASP A 3 -5.68 57.07 64.86
C ASP A 3 -4.44 56.92 65.77
N LEU A 4 -3.31 56.52 65.18
CA LEU A 4 -2.01 56.44 65.86
C LEU A 4 -1.41 57.85 66.06
N ALA A 5 -1.54 58.72 65.07
CA ALA A 5 -1.09 60.12 65.14
C ALA A 5 -1.85 60.94 66.21
N ARG A 6 -3.13 60.62 66.43
CA ARG A 6 -3.96 61.23 67.48
C ARG A 6 -3.53 60.81 68.89
N LYS A 7 -3.14 59.55 69.08
CA LYS A 7 -2.61 59.04 70.35
C LYS A 7 -1.23 59.64 70.70
N CYS A 8 -0.36 59.86 69.72
CA CYS A 8 0.94 60.52 69.95
C CYS A 8 0.82 62.00 70.38
N ARG A 9 -0.13 62.77 69.83
CA ARG A 9 -0.37 64.17 70.29
C ARG A 9 -0.88 64.26 71.73
N THR A 10 -1.56 63.23 72.21
CA THR A 10 -2.14 63.21 73.56
C THR A 10 -1.09 62.85 74.61
N MET A 11 -0.06 62.08 74.24
CA MET A 11 1.12 61.87 75.09
C MET A 11 1.95 63.14 75.26
N ASN A 12 2.17 63.92 74.20
CA ASN A 12 3.02 65.11 74.26
C ASN A 12 2.44 66.24 75.16
N LYS A 13 1.10 66.34 75.28
CA LYS A 13 0.45 67.28 76.20
C LYS A 13 0.58 66.90 77.68
N LYS A 14 0.83 65.63 78.01
CA LYS A 14 1.04 65.17 79.40
C LYS A 14 2.48 65.36 79.88
N VAL A 15 3.45 65.50 78.98
CA VAL A 15 4.87 65.69 79.33
C VAL A 15 5.12 67.11 79.87
N ASN A 16 4.49 68.14 79.30
CA ASN A 16 4.70 69.54 79.73
C ASN A 16 4.12 69.89 81.11
N HIS A 17 3.41 68.96 81.77
CA HIS A 17 2.88 69.18 83.11
C HIS A 17 3.76 68.59 84.24
N ILE A 18 4.86 67.92 83.87
CA ILE A 18 5.76 67.21 84.79
C ILE A 18 6.92 68.10 85.29
N ASP A 19 7.23 69.21 84.60
CA ASP A 19 8.34 70.12 84.96
C ASP A 19 8.15 70.92 86.27
N LYS A 20 7.01 70.81 86.95
CA LYS A 20 6.69 71.61 88.16
C LYS A 20 6.65 70.85 89.47
N ILE A 21 7.02 69.57 89.47
CA ILE A 21 7.16 68.76 90.69
C ILE A 21 8.45 67.97 90.53
N MET A 22 9.59 68.56 90.91
CA MET A 22 10.87 67.85 90.88
C MET A 22 11.59 67.94 92.23
N GLY A 23 11.48 66.86 93.01
CA GLY A 23 12.31 66.56 94.18
C GLY A 23 13.45 65.62 93.77
N ALA A 24 14.41 65.38 94.66
CA ALA A 24 15.67 64.66 94.38
C ALA A 24 15.55 63.19 93.93
N ASP A 25 14.33 62.66 93.70
CA ASP A 25 14.05 61.28 93.23
C ASP A 25 13.53 61.20 91.77
N ASP A 26 13.35 62.32 91.06
CA ASP A 26 12.67 62.34 89.74
C ASP A 26 13.53 61.89 88.53
N GLY A 27 14.84 61.73 88.70
CA GLY A 27 15.70 61.11 87.68
C GLY A 27 15.32 59.65 87.38
N ALA A 28 14.77 58.96 88.37
CA ALA A 28 14.33 57.57 88.23
C ALA A 28 13.09 57.43 87.35
N ILE A 29 12.15 58.39 87.38
CA ILE A 29 10.92 58.35 86.58
C ILE A 29 11.19 58.68 85.11
N PHE A 30 12.09 59.63 84.83
CA PHE A 30 12.50 59.95 83.46
C PHE A 30 13.32 58.80 82.84
N MET A 31 14.20 58.16 83.63
CA MET A 31 14.90 56.94 83.19
C MET A 31 13.95 55.75 83.01
N ALA A 32 12.95 55.57 83.88
CA ALA A 32 11.97 54.49 83.77
C ALA A 32 11.03 54.66 82.55
N SER A 33 10.61 55.89 82.24
CA SER A 33 9.77 56.17 81.07
C SER A 33 10.53 56.05 79.75
N THR A 34 11.77 56.53 79.69
CA THR A 34 12.65 56.34 78.53
C THR A 34 13.01 54.86 78.33
N LEU A 35 13.29 54.12 79.40
CA LEU A 35 13.48 52.66 79.37
C LEU A 35 12.21 51.95 78.88
N GLY A 36 11.03 52.36 79.38
CA GLY A 36 9.74 51.80 78.95
C GLY A 36 9.45 52.01 77.47
N VAL A 37 9.72 53.22 76.94
CA VAL A 37 9.62 53.50 75.50
C VAL A 37 10.63 52.69 74.70
N PHE A 38 11.85 52.54 75.20
CA PHE A 38 12.90 51.74 74.55
C PHE A 38 12.54 50.25 74.48
N VAL A 39 11.96 49.71 75.56
CA VAL A 39 11.44 48.34 75.62
C VAL A 39 10.29 48.14 74.63
N ILE A 40 9.33 49.08 74.58
CA ILE A 40 8.21 49.01 73.62
C ILE A 40 8.72 49.08 72.18
N LEU A 41 9.64 49.99 71.86
CA LEU A 41 10.24 50.09 70.53
C LEU A 41 11.03 48.83 70.16
N SER A 42 11.72 48.21 71.12
CA SER A 42 12.44 46.95 70.93
C SER A 42 11.48 45.77 70.69
N LEU A 43 10.35 45.71 71.39
CA LEU A 43 9.33 44.69 71.15
C LEU A 43 8.65 44.87 69.79
N PHE A 44 8.36 46.12 69.40
CA PHE A 44 7.84 46.43 68.07
C PHE A 44 8.85 46.11 66.96
N SER A 45 10.14 46.39 67.15
CA SER A 45 11.17 46.07 66.16
C SER A 45 11.34 44.56 66.00
N MET A 46 11.30 43.78 67.09
CA MET A 46 11.27 42.31 67.03
C MET A 46 10.04 41.78 66.30
N TYR A 47 8.86 42.36 66.54
CA TYR A 47 7.63 41.97 65.84
C TYR A 47 7.68 42.28 64.34
N LEU A 48 8.16 43.47 63.96
CA LEU A 48 8.36 43.85 62.56
C LEU A 48 9.39 42.95 61.87
N LEU A 49 10.49 42.62 62.54
CA LEU A 49 11.49 41.70 62.02
C LEU A 49 10.90 40.31 61.74
N ARG A 50 10.06 39.80 62.67
CA ARG A 50 9.35 38.53 62.48
C ARG A 50 8.39 38.57 61.29
N PHE A 51 7.68 39.68 61.10
CA PHE A 51 6.80 39.88 59.95
C PHE A 51 7.59 39.86 58.63
N ILE A 52 8.69 40.61 58.55
CA ILE A 52 9.58 40.67 57.38
C ILE A 52 10.18 39.29 57.05
N ILE A 53 10.57 38.52 58.06
CA ILE A 53 11.12 37.15 57.87
C ILE A 53 10.04 36.23 57.29
N ASN A 54 8.81 36.29 57.81
CA ASN A 54 7.71 35.46 57.31
C ASN A 54 7.36 35.83 55.87
N GLU A 55 7.23 37.12 55.55
CA GLU A 55 6.90 37.58 54.20
C GLU A 55 7.98 37.17 53.18
N ASN A 56 9.27 37.33 53.51
CA ASN A 56 10.37 36.89 52.66
C ASN A 56 10.38 35.37 52.43
N ARG A 57 10.07 34.59 53.47
CA ARG A 57 10.00 33.13 53.36
C ARG A 57 8.86 32.69 52.45
N ASP A 58 7.67 33.28 52.63
CA ASP A 58 6.50 32.97 51.84
C ASP A 58 6.69 33.39 50.38
N MET A 59 7.26 34.58 50.12
CA MET A 59 7.68 35.02 48.78
C MET A 59 8.66 34.03 48.14
N GLY A 60 9.64 33.53 48.90
CA GLY A 60 10.57 32.49 48.43
C GLY A 60 9.85 31.21 47.97
N HIS A 61 8.83 30.78 48.71
CA HIS A 61 8.02 29.60 48.34
C HIS A 61 7.22 29.83 47.05
N TYR A 62 6.55 30.98 46.89
CA TYR A 62 5.82 31.29 45.65
C TYR A 62 6.75 31.37 44.44
N ILE A 63 7.94 31.96 44.59
CA ILE A 63 8.93 32.03 43.51
C ILE A 63 9.40 30.63 43.13
N MET A 64 9.69 29.75 44.11
CA MET A 64 10.05 28.35 43.81
C MET A 64 8.91 27.62 43.11
N ASP A 65 7.67 27.86 43.51
CA ASP A 65 6.49 27.27 42.89
C ASP A 65 6.34 27.63 41.41
N ILE A 66 6.49 28.92 41.10
CA ILE A 66 6.46 29.43 39.73
C ILE A 66 7.61 28.83 38.92
N LYS A 67 8.83 28.78 39.49
CA LYS A 67 10.00 28.19 38.84
C LYS A 67 9.79 26.70 38.53
N ALA A 68 9.29 25.92 39.49
CA ALA A 68 9.01 24.49 39.30
C ALA A 68 7.90 24.27 38.26
N ARG A 69 6.87 25.13 38.23
CA ARG A 69 5.82 25.08 37.19
C ARG A 69 6.36 25.38 35.80
N ASN A 70 7.17 26.44 35.67
CA ASN A 70 7.79 26.79 34.39
C ASN A 70 8.72 25.67 33.91
N LEU A 71 9.49 25.06 34.81
CA LEU A 71 10.32 23.92 34.48
C LEU A 71 9.49 22.70 34.03
N ALA A 72 8.35 22.44 34.66
CA ALA A 72 7.44 21.38 34.22
C ALA A 72 6.86 21.67 32.82
N LEU A 73 6.56 22.93 32.49
CA LEU A 73 6.13 23.34 31.15
C LEU A 73 7.24 23.17 30.11
N SER A 74 8.48 23.57 30.43
CA SER A 74 9.64 23.32 29.55
C SER A 74 9.89 21.83 29.33
N GLY A 75 9.73 21.02 30.38
CA GLY A 75 9.73 19.55 30.25
C GLY A 75 8.61 19.08 29.32
N MET A 76 7.39 19.61 29.47
CA MET A 76 6.27 19.24 28.59
C MET A 76 6.58 19.55 27.12
N GLU A 77 7.17 20.71 26.82
CA GLU A 77 7.57 21.08 25.46
C GLU A 77 8.62 20.13 24.87
N ARG A 78 9.64 19.76 25.65
CA ARG A 78 10.63 18.74 25.26
C ARG A 78 9.97 17.41 24.94
N GLY A 79 9.02 17.00 25.78
CA GLY A 79 8.24 15.78 25.59
C GLY A 79 7.43 15.82 24.29
N LEU A 80 6.75 16.94 24.02
CA LEU A 80 5.98 17.15 22.79
C LEU A 80 6.87 17.10 21.54
N GLN A 81 8.05 17.73 21.57
CA GLN A 81 8.97 17.72 20.43
C GLN A 81 9.45 16.30 20.11
N GLN A 82 9.83 15.51 21.12
CA GLN A 82 10.25 14.12 20.92
C GLN A 82 9.08 13.22 20.51
N TYR A 83 7.91 13.40 21.13
CA TYR A 83 6.73 12.61 20.80
C TYR A 83 6.25 12.90 19.38
N ARG A 84 6.36 14.15 18.92
CA ARG A 84 6.03 14.55 17.55
C ARG A 84 6.90 13.82 16.52
N SER A 85 8.20 13.69 16.76
CA SER A 85 9.14 13.06 15.82
C SER A 85 9.14 11.54 15.87
N THR A 86 9.01 10.96 17.07
CA THR A 86 9.18 9.50 17.27
C THR A 86 7.88 8.74 17.53
N ARG A 87 6.81 9.43 17.96
CA ARG A 87 5.57 8.84 18.50
C ARG A 87 5.81 7.80 19.61
N SER A 88 7.00 7.82 20.20
CA SER A 88 7.44 6.86 21.21
C SER A 88 7.14 7.39 22.61
N PRO A 89 6.50 6.59 23.49
CA PRO A 89 6.25 6.94 24.89
C PRO A 89 7.49 6.74 25.78
N ALA A 90 8.68 7.02 25.26
CA ALA A 90 9.93 6.84 25.99
C ALA A 90 10.08 7.89 27.09
N THR A 91 10.37 7.45 28.32
CA THR A 91 10.62 8.35 29.45
C THR A 91 11.82 9.26 29.18
N ILE A 92 11.70 10.53 29.54
CA ILE A 92 12.75 11.54 29.33
C ILE A 92 13.07 12.16 30.68
N GLN A 93 14.35 12.23 31.02
CA GLN A 93 14.83 12.88 32.24
C GLN A 93 15.86 13.93 31.87
N GLY A 94 15.86 15.03 32.61
CA GLY A 94 16.84 16.08 32.41
C GLY A 94 16.90 17.03 33.58
N THR A 95 17.91 17.89 33.53
CA THR A 95 18.11 18.95 34.50
C THR A 95 18.14 20.30 33.78
N PHE A 96 17.74 21.34 34.48
CA PHE A 96 17.90 22.72 34.03
C PHE A 96 18.20 23.60 35.24
N ASN A 97 19.39 24.19 35.27
CA ASN A 97 19.95 24.85 36.46
C ASN A 97 19.91 23.91 37.68
N THR A 98 19.20 24.29 38.74
CA THR A 98 19.06 23.51 39.99
C THR A 98 17.84 22.60 40.02
N GLY A 99 17.05 22.56 38.94
CA GLY A 99 15.82 21.77 38.85
C GLY A 99 15.97 20.50 38.03
N ASN A 100 15.22 19.47 38.42
CA ASN A 100 15.11 18.22 37.68
C ASN A 100 13.72 18.12 37.07
N TYR A 101 13.60 17.58 35.85
CA TYR A 101 12.33 17.23 35.25
C TYR A 101 12.34 15.80 34.72
N ASN A 102 11.17 15.16 34.75
CA ASN A 102 10.93 13.80 34.32
C ASN A 102 9.61 13.74 33.56
N ILE A 103 9.63 13.22 32.34
CA ILE A 103 8.49 13.10 31.45
C ILE A 103 8.15 11.62 31.34
N VAL A 104 6.94 11.27 31.76
CA VAL A 104 6.43 9.89 31.73
C VAL A 104 5.15 9.85 30.92
N TYR A 105 4.86 8.67 30.36
CA TYR A 105 3.71 8.43 29.52
C TYR A 105 2.86 7.32 30.14
N ASP A 106 1.57 7.57 30.32
CA ASP A 106 0.60 6.56 30.73
C ASP A 106 -0.32 6.26 29.55
N THR A 107 -0.23 5.03 29.03
CA THR A 107 -1.00 4.56 27.87
C THR A 107 -2.34 3.94 28.27
N LEU A 108 -2.62 3.83 29.57
CA LEU A 108 -3.77 3.11 30.08
C LEU A 108 -4.70 4.02 30.89
N ARG A 109 -4.15 4.96 31.65
CA ARG A 109 -4.89 5.70 32.66
C ARG A 109 -4.78 7.22 32.51
N ASN A 110 -5.81 7.90 33.00
CA ASN A 110 -5.91 9.36 33.08
C ASN A 110 -5.39 9.89 34.43
N GLU A 111 -5.50 11.20 34.66
CA GLU A 111 -5.06 11.87 35.89
C GLU A 111 -5.78 11.39 37.16
N SER A 112 -6.99 10.86 37.00
CA SER A 112 -7.82 10.29 38.07
C SER A 112 -7.62 8.78 38.24
N GLN A 113 -6.61 8.18 37.58
CA GLN A 113 -6.36 6.74 37.53
C GLN A 113 -7.47 5.89 36.91
N SER A 114 -8.41 6.53 36.19
CA SER A 114 -9.43 5.85 35.39
C SER A 114 -8.87 5.50 34.02
N ASN A 115 -9.45 4.51 33.34
CA ASN A 115 -9.01 4.12 32.00
C ASN A 115 -9.18 5.28 31.01
N LEU A 116 -8.23 5.45 30.09
CA LEU A 116 -8.39 6.36 28.96
C LEU A 116 -9.61 5.96 28.12
N PRO A 117 -10.37 6.93 27.59
CA PRO A 117 -11.60 6.65 26.86
C PRO A 117 -11.36 5.89 25.55
N TYR A 118 -10.19 6.03 24.95
CA TYR A 118 -9.80 5.29 23.74
C TYR A 118 -8.33 4.86 23.79
N THR A 119 -8.04 3.73 23.15
CA THR A 119 -6.73 3.07 23.17
C THR A 119 -5.65 3.79 22.36
N ASN A 120 -6.03 4.78 21.54
CA ASN A 120 -5.11 5.61 20.78
C ASN A 120 -4.68 6.88 21.52
N TYR A 121 -5.15 7.12 22.75
CA TYR A 121 -4.66 8.24 23.56
C TYR A 121 -3.54 7.80 24.50
N VAL A 122 -2.64 8.73 24.79
CA VAL A 122 -1.62 8.63 25.84
C VAL A 122 -1.64 9.87 26.70
N CYS A 123 -1.53 9.70 28.01
CA CYS A 123 -1.34 10.78 28.96
C CYS A 123 0.16 11.04 29.13
N MET A 124 0.67 12.14 28.57
CA MET A 124 2.02 12.63 28.85
C MET A 124 1.99 13.44 30.15
N LYS A 125 2.90 13.15 31.08
CA LYS A 125 3.05 13.86 32.35
C LYS A 125 4.50 14.35 32.49
N SER A 126 4.67 15.67 32.57
CA SER A 126 5.93 16.31 32.94
C SER A 126 5.92 16.65 34.43
N ARG A 127 6.80 16.00 35.19
CA ARG A 127 7.04 16.24 36.62
C ARG A 127 8.35 17.00 36.79
N ALA A 128 8.31 18.19 37.39
CA ALA A 128 9.51 18.96 37.72
C ALA A 128 9.64 19.18 39.22
N THR A 129 10.88 19.11 39.71
CA THR A 129 11.24 19.33 41.12
C THR A 129 12.36 20.35 41.22
N ILE A 130 12.18 21.37 42.04
CA ILE A 130 13.22 22.32 42.47
C ILE A 130 13.23 22.30 44.00
N ASP A 131 14.34 21.86 44.59
CA ASP A 131 14.44 21.52 46.02
C ASP A 131 13.29 20.62 46.50
N LYS A 132 12.39 21.12 47.35
CA LYS A 132 11.24 20.39 47.89
C LYS A 132 9.93 20.66 47.16
N VAL A 133 9.94 21.55 46.16
CA VAL A 133 8.74 21.93 45.41
C VAL A 133 8.61 21.06 44.17
N GLU A 134 7.47 20.41 44.02
CA GLU A 134 7.12 19.59 42.87
C GLU A 134 5.93 20.17 42.12
N ARG A 135 6.03 20.23 40.79
CA ARG A 135 4.91 20.55 39.90
C ARG A 135 4.77 19.52 38.80
N ASN A 136 3.51 19.23 38.46
CA ASN A 136 3.13 18.26 37.46
C ASN A 136 2.25 18.94 36.41
N VAL A 137 2.63 18.85 35.13
CA VAL A 137 1.83 19.25 33.98
C VAL A 137 1.46 18.00 33.19
N ARG A 138 0.24 17.91 32.68
CA ARG A 138 -0.25 16.75 31.93
C ARG A 138 -0.92 17.17 30.63
N LEU A 139 -0.82 16.33 29.61
CA LEU A 139 -1.45 16.54 28.32
C LEU A 139 -1.85 15.20 27.69
N TYR A 140 -3.03 15.14 27.07
CA TYR A 140 -3.51 13.97 26.36
C TYR A 140 -3.18 14.08 24.88
N LEU A 141 -2.50 13.06 24.36
CA LEU A 141 -2.01 13.03 22.98
C LEU A 141 -2.62 11.84 22.26
N SER A 142 -2.99 12.02 20.99
CA SER A 142 -3.28 10.89 20.10
C SER A 142 -1.98 10.30 19.56
N SER A 143 -1.89 8.97 19.53
CA SER A 143 -0.82 8.22 18.87
C SER A 143 -0.96 8.20 17.36
N PHE A 144 -2.13 8.57 16.82
CA PHE A 144 -2.38 8.60 15.38
C PHE A 144 -2.18 10.01 14.79
N PRO A 145 -1.85 10.10 13.48
CA PRO A 145 -1.93 11.36 12.75
C PRO A 145 -3.32 11.99 12.87
N GLU A 146 -3.39 13.32 12.84
CA GLU A 146 -4.63 14.09 13.04
C GLU A 146 -5.76 13.67 12.09
N ALA A 147 -5.43 13.30 10.85
CA ALA A 147 -6.39 12.82 9.86
C ALA A 147 -7.20 11.59 10.35
N PHE A 148 -6.60 10.71 11.16
CA PHE A 148 -7.25 9.50 11.68
C PHE A 148 -8.14 9.76 12.91
N CYS A 149 -8.10 10.97 13.49
CA CYS A 149 -9.01 11.36 14.57
C CYS A 149 -10.44 11.62 14.07
N MET A 150 -10.64 11.70 12.74
CA MET A 150 -11.94 11.82 12.10
C MET A 150 -12.45 10.46 11.65
N SER A 151 -13.77 10.29 11.61
CA SER A 151 -14.39 9.12 10.97
C SER A 151 -14.14 9.14 9.46
N PHE A 152 -14.13 10.32 8.86
CA PHE A 152 -13.73 10.52 7.47
C PHE A 152 -12.85 11.76 7.30
N TYR A 153 -11.75 11.60 6.59
CA TYR A 153 -10.85 12.66 6.15
C TYR A 153 -10.67 12.55 4.62
N GLY A 154 -10.95 13.62 3.88
CA GLY A 154 -10.67 13.72 2.45
C GLY A 154 -9.77 14.92 2.12
N ASN A 155 -8.58 14.69 1.55
CA ASN A 155 -7.68 15.77 1.08
C ASN A 155 -8.14 16.38 -0.27
N ASN A 156 -9.03 15.70 -1.00
CA ASN A 156 -9.70 16.20 -2.20
C ASN A 156 -8.76 16.76 -3.29
N GLU A 157 -7.66 16.09 -3.60
CA GLU A 157 -6.78 16.53 -4.70
C GLU A 157 -7.49 16.61 -6.06
N GLY A 158 -8.63 15.92 -6.23
CA GLY A 158 -9.47 15.97 -7.43
C GLY A 158 -10.39 17.19 -7.56
N SER A 159 -10.40 18.11 -6.59
CA SER A 159 -11.23 19.34 -6.60
C SER A 159 -12.74 19.09 -6.76
N THR A 160 -13.25 18.05 -6.10
CA THR A 160 -14.68 17.66 -6.15
C THR A 160 -15.45 18.20 -4.94
N THR A 161 -16.77 18.34 -5.05
CA THR A 161 -17.65 18.55 -3.90
C THR A 161 -17.97 17.20 -3.26
N PHE A 162 -17.84 17.09 -1.94
CA PHE A 162 -18.19 15.86 -1.23
C PHE A 162 -19.72 15.73 -1.12
N SER A 163 -20.28 14.72 -1.79
CA SER A 163 -21.73 14.47 -1.82
C SER A 163 -22.03 12.96 -1.77
N PRO A 164 -22.17 12.36 -0.58
CA PRO A 164 -22.65 10.99 -0.44
C PRO A 164 -24.12 10.94 -0.89
N ALA A 165 -24.38 10.41 -2.08
CA ALA A 165 -25.74 10.19 -2.57
C ALA A 165 -26.44 9.03 -1.85
N GLN A 166 -25.66 8.06 -1.33
CA GLN A 166 -26.14 6.87 -0.62
C GLN A 166 -25.16 6.51 0.51
N GLY A 167 -25.66 6.23 1.72
CA GLY A 167 -24.85 5.85 2.88
C GLY A 167 -24.80 6.90 4.00
N SER A 168 -24.43 6.47 5.22
CA SER A 168 -24.32 7.32 6.41
C SER A 168 -22.94 7.19 7.04
N ILE A 169 -22.29 8.33 7.30
CA ILE A 169 -21.09 8.38 8.14
C ILE A 169 -21.55 8.68 9.58
N THR A 170 -20.90 8.12 10.60
CA THR A 170 -21.12 8.46 12.01
C THR A 170 -19.82 8.93 12.65
N GLY A 171 -19.86 10.07 13.33
CA GLY A 171 -18.70 10.77 13.89
C GLY A 171 -18.20 11.94 13.02
N PRO A 172 -17.15 12.64 13.48
CA PRO A 172 -16.70 13.88 12.86
C PRO A 172 -16.05 13.63 11.49
N ILE A 173 -16.24 14.56 10.56
CA ILE A 173 -15.67 14.49 9.22
C ILE A 173 -14.87 15.74 8.90
N PHE A 174 -13.81 15.59 8.12
CA PHE A 174 -13.09 16.69 7.48
C PHE A 174 -13.01 16.46 5.98
N PHE A 175 -13.28 17.50 5.20
CA PHE A 175 -13.08 17.49 3.75
C PHE A 175 -12.42 18.78 3.29
N ARG A 176 -11.33 18.68 2.51
CA ARG A 176 -10.63 19.83 1.95
C ARG A 176 -11.37 20.34 0.70
N GLY A 177 -12.47 21.04 0.93
CA GLY A 177 -13.30 21.62 -0.10
C GLY A 177 -14.71 21.81 0.42
N ASP A 178 -15.65 21.86 -0.52
CA ASP A 178 -17.06 22.02 -0.19
C ASP A 178 -17.69 20.67 0.16
N ILE A 179 -18.55 20.69 1.17
CA ILE A 179 -19.42 19.56 1.51
C ILE A 179 -20.85 19.92 1.09
N SER A 180 -21.57 18.98 0.47
CA SER A 180 -22.97 19.19 0.10
C SER A 180 -23.84 19.48 1.35
N THR A 181 -24.71 20.48 1.24
CA THR A 181 -25.62 20.90 2.32
C THR A 181 -26.76 19.90 2.56
N THR A 182 -27.00 18.96 1.63
CA THR A 182 -28.04 17.93 1.74
C THR A 182 -27.66 16.75 2.64
N ILE A 183 -26.42 16.69 3.13
CA ILE A 183 -25.98 15.66 4.09
C ILE A 183 -26.59 15.98 5.46
N VAL A 184 -27.75 15.41 5.77
CA VAL A 184 -28.42 15.61 7.06
C VAL A 184 -28.15 14.40 7.96
N ASN A 185 -27.22 14.54 8.90
CA ASN A 185 -27.26 13.74 10.12
C ASN A 185 -26.80 14.60 11.32
N PRO A 186 -27.66 14.85 12.31
CA PRO A 186 -27.40 15.83 13.38
C PRO A 186 -26.24 15.47 14.34
N THR A 187 -25.67 14.26 14.27
CA THR A 187 -24.65 13.80 15.22
C THR A 187 -23.20 14.09 14.83
N ASN A 188 -22.95 14.61 13.62
CA ASN A 188 -21.59 14.70 13.07
C ASN A 188 -21.17 16.15 12.87
N THR A 189 -20.09 16.54 13.56
CA THR A 189 -19.41 17.80 13.26
C THR A 189 -18.70 17.70 11.92
N LYS A 190 -19.02 18.62 11.00
CA LYS A 190 -18.41 18.67 9.66
C LYS A 190 -17.40 19.81 9.61
N TYR A 191 -16.18 19.51 9.22
CA TYR A 191 -15.11 20.47 9.04
C TYR A 191 -14.74 20.59 7.57
N THR A 192 -14.49 21.82 7.12
CA THR A 192 -14.14 22.13 5.73
C THR A 192 -13.01 23.15 5.66
N SER A 193 -12.31 23.20 4.52
CA SER A 193 -11.32 24.25 4.25
C SER A 193 -11.92 25.53 3.66
N THR A 194 -13.18 25.50 3.21
CA THR A 194 -13.86 26.64 2.55
C THR A 194 -14.94 27.28 3.42
N GLY A 195 -15.48 26.55 4.40
CA GLY A 195 -16.65 26.96 5.20
C GLY A 195 -17.99 26.62 4.55
N ASN A 196 -18.00 26.06 3.33
CA ASN A 196 -19.24 25.71 2.64
C ASN A 196 -19.73 24.31 3.07
N GLY A 197 -20.94 24.24 3.62
CA GLY A 197 -21.57 22.99 4.07
C GLY A 197 -21.03 22.41 5.39
N GLY A 198 -20.10 23.12 6.06
CA GLY A 198 -19.53 22.75 7.36
C GLY A 198 -18.77 23.89 8.03
N ILE A 199 -18.12 23.60 9.16
CA ILE A 199 -17.33 24.55 9.94
C ILE A 199 -15.98 24.78 9.26
N LEU A 200 -15.59 26.04 9.04
CA LEU A 200 -14.27 26.39 8.51
C LEU A 200 -13.16 26.06 9.53
N LEU A 201 -12.15 25.29 9.10
CA LEU A 201 -10.88 25.17 9.82
C LEU A 201 -9.83 26.10 9.23
N SER A 202 -9.28 27.00 10.06
CA SER A 202 -8.24 27.95 9.66
C SER A 202 -6.92 27.29 9.25
N SER A 203 -6.67 26.07 9.73
CA SER A 203 -5.57 25.20 9.30
C SER A 203 -6.13 23.80 9.07
N SER A 204 -5.99 23.31 7.84
CA SER A 204 -6.39 21.93 7.51
C SER A 204 -5.40 20.94 8.15
N PRO A 205 -5.87 19.83 8.76
CA PRO A 205 -4.97 18.79 9.22
C PRO A 205 -4.19 18.23 8.01
N PRO A 206 -2.87 18.04 8.10
CA PRO A 206 -2.09 17.56 6.98
C PRO A 206 -2.42 16.10 6.65
N PHE A 207 -2.43 15.77 5.36
CA PHE A 207 -2.57 14.38 4.93
C PHE A 207 -1.33 13.58 5.36
N PRO A 208 -1.47 12.35 5.90
CA PRO A 208 -0.33 11.58 6.37
C PRO A 208 0.64 11.23 5.23
N SER A 209 1.94 11.36 5.48
CA SER A 209 2.98 10.81 4.60
C SER A 209 3.20 9.32 4.89
N LEU A 210 3.26 8.48 3.86
CA LEU A 210 3.59 7.06 3.98
C LEU A 210 5.05 6.79 3.62
N SER A 211 5.83 6.23 4.55
CA SER A 211 7.14 5.66 4.22
C SER A 211 6.95 4.28 3.59
N THR A 212 7.43 4.10 2.36
CA THR A 212 7.31 2.82 1.63
C THR A 212 8.59 1.98 1.66
N THR A 213 9.69 2.51 2.21
CA THR A 213 11.02 1.90 2.16
C THR A 213 11.03 0.44 2.61
N ASP A 214 10.38 0.11 3.73
CA ASP A 214 10.40 -1.24 4.28
C ASP A 214 9.57 -2.21 3.43
N TYR A 215 8.44 -1.76 2.87
CA TYR A 215 7.61 -2.57 1.97
C TYR A 215 8.34 -2.86 0.65
N GLU A 216 9.00 -1.85 0.08
CA GLU A 216 9.79 -2.01 -1.15
C GLU A 216 11.02 -2.88 -0.92
N ALA A 217 11.72 -2.71 0.21
CA ALA A 217 12.85 -3.57 0.57
C ALA A 217 12.40 -5.04 0.74
N LEU A 218 11.25 -5.27 1.38
CA LEU A 218 10.66 -6.60 1.52
C LEU A 218 10.33 -7.20 0.14
N LEU A 219 9.65 -6.47 -0.74
CA LEU A 219 9.32 -6.94 -2.08
C LEU A 219 10.57 -7.20 -2.94
N ASN A 220 11.59 -6.35 -2.83
CA ASN A 220 12.86 -6.52 -3.55
C ASN A 220 13.72 -7.65 -2.98
N SER A 221 13.52 -8.05 -1.72
CA SER A 221 14.19 -9.22 -1.14
C SER A 221 13.68 -10.55 -1.69
N ILE A 222 12.55 -10.55 -2.39
CA ILE A 222 11.95 -11.75 -3.00
C ILE A 222 12.77 -12.11 -4.25
N ASN A 223 13.81 -12.90 -4.04
CA ASN A 223 14.73 -13.38 -5.08
C ASN A 223 14.50 -14.84 -5.49
N TYR A 224 13.49 -15.52 -4.91
CA TYR A 224 13.23 -16.94 -5.12
C TYR A 224 11.73 -17.28 -5.08
N SER A 225 11.33 -18.24 -5.91
CA SER A 225 10.05 -18.92 -5.94
C SER A 225 9.90 -19.82 -4.71
N HIS A 226 8.71 -19.86 -4.14
CA HIS A 226 8.41 -20.58 -2.91
C HIS A 226 8.80 -22.08 -2.95
N SER A 227 9.53 -22.54 -1.93
CA SER A 227 9.83 -23.96 -1.70
C SER A 227 8.63 -24.68 -1.04
N GLY A 228 7.62 -25.02 -1.83
CA GLY A 228 6.45 -25.78 -1.40
C GLY A 228 5.84 -26.53 -2.58
N SER A 229 6.19 -27.82 -2.68
CA SER A 229 5.73 -28.80 -3.69
C SER A 229 5.89 -28.39 -5.17
N SER A 230 7.13 -28.54 -5.64
CA SER A 230 7.56 -29.14 -6.92
C SER A 230 6.80 -28.85 -8.22
N TYR A 231 6.65 -27.58 -8.58
CA TYR A 231 6.70 -27.19 -10.00
C TYR A 231 7.52 -25.91 -10.12
N ASN A 232 8.79 -26.05 -10.48
CA ASN A 232 9.58 -24.91 -10.92
C ASN A 232 9.18 -24.67 -12.38
N ASN A 233 8.45 -23.58 -12.64
CA ASN A 233 8.12 -23.19 -14.00
C ASN A 233 9.34 -22.50 -14.62
N PHE A 234 9.90 -23.07 -15.67
CA PHE A 234 10.99 -22.49 -16.44
C PHE A 234 10.48 -21.89 -17.75
N ALA A 235 11.31 -21.06 -18.38
CA ALA A 235 11.05 -20.40 -19.65
C ALA A 235 12.39 -20.16 -20.37
N LEU A 236 12.33 -19.68 -21.61
CA LEU A 236 13.52 -19.23 -22.33
C LEU A 236 13.56 -17.70 -22.42
N SER A 237 14.73 -17.14 -22.15
CA SER A 237 15.04 -15.71 -22.26
C SER A 237 15.83 -15.45 -23.54
N PHE A 238 15.42 -14.42 -24.28
CA PHE A 238 15.94 -14.03 -25.58
C PHE A 238 16.52 -12.61 -25.51
N ASP A 239 17.74 -12.44 -26.02
CA ASP A 239 18.54 -11.22 -25.87
C ASP A 239 18.37 -10.17 -26.99
N ARG A 240 17.52 -10.45 -27.98
CA ARG A 240 17.26 -9.61 -29.16
C ARG A 240 18.43 -9.46 -30.15
N VAL A 241 19.50 -10.25 -30.01
CA VAL A 241 20.69 -10.17 -30.88
C VAL A 241 20.74 -11.34 -31.84
N ASN A 242 20.70 -12.57 -31.33
CA ASN A 242 20.83 -13.78 -32.14
C ASN A 242 20.11 -15.00 -31.56
N ASP A 243 19.26 -14.81 -30.55
CA ASP A 243 18.57 -15.88 -29.85
C ASP A 243 17.30 -16.35 -30.58
N TYR A 244 17.15 -17.66 -30.74
CA TYR A 244 15.93 -18.27 -31.29
C TYR A 244 15.84 -19.77 -30.98
N VAL A 245 14.63 -20.33 -31.10
CA VAL A 245 14.41 -21.78 -31.16
C VAL A 245 13.95 -22.14 -32.57
N LYS A 246 14.53 -23.20 -33.15
CA LYS A 246 14.16 -23.71 -34.47
C LYS A 246 13.50 -25.08 -34.34
N ILE A 247 12.30 -25.23 -34.89
CA ILE A 247 11.66 -26.52 -35.11
C ILE A 247 11.90 -26.92 -36.58
N ASN A 248 12.26 -28.18 -36.82
CA ASN A 248 12.50 -28.67 -38.17
C ASN A 248 11.18 -28.79 -38.96
N ASN A 249 11.27 -28.70 -40.30
CA ASN A 249 10.11 -28.89 -41.17
C ASN A 249 9.53 -30.30 -40.99
N THR A 250 8.22 -30.38 -40.85
CA THR A 250 7.49 -31.63 -40.57
C THR A 250 6.13 -31.61 -41.27
N ASN A 251 5.58 -32.80 -41.55
CA ASN A 251 4.24 -32.95 -42.14
C ASN A 251 3.13 -32.49 -41.18
N ASP A 252 3.40 -32.40 -39.88
CA ASP A 252 2.39 -32.01 -38.88
C ASP A 252 2.19 -30.49 -38.80
N ILE A 253 3.21 -29.73 -39.23
CA ILE A 253 3.28 -28.27 -39.12
C ILE A 253 3.24 -27.65 -40.52
N ASN A 254 4.34 -27.63 -41.28
CA ASN A 254 4.41 -26.84 -42.52
C ASN A 254 4.44 -27.65 -43.81
N LEU A 255 4.91 -28.90 -43.81
CA LEU A 255 4.93 -29.75 -45.02
C LEU A 255 3.57 -30.39 -45.32
N GLY A 256 2.63 -30.35 -44.37
CA GLY A 256 1.24 -30.77 -44.56
C GLY A 256 0.33 -29.64 -45.03
N THR A 257 -0.91 -29.99 -45.40
CA THR A 257 -1.97 -29.01 -45.70
C THR A 257 -2.98 -29.00 -44.57
N HIS A 258 -3.21 -27.83 -43.97
CA HIS A 258 -3.96 -27.70 -42.73
C HIS A 258 -5.07 -26.67 -42.87
N THR A 259 -6.32 -27.13 -42.74
CA THR A 259 -7.51 -26.26 -42.71
C THR A 259 -7.68 -25.57 -41.38
N GLN A 260 -7.14 -26.14 -40.31
CA GLN A 260 -7.25 -25.61 -38.96
C GLN A 260 -5.88 -25.54 -38.31
N ARG A 261 -5.65 -24.46 -37.55
CA ARG A 261 -4.43 -24.26 -36.76
C ARG A 261 -4.75 -23.51 -35.47
N THR A 262 -4.05 -23.80 -34.38
CA THR A 262 -3.93 -22.90 -33.23
C THR A 262 -2.48 -22.79 -32.80
N ILE A 263 -1.98 -21.57 -32.61
CA ILE A 263 -0.67 -21.30 -32.01
C ILE A 263 -0.89 -20.60 -30.68
N GLU A 264 -0.29 -21.09 -29.61
CA GLU A 264 -0.35 -20.49 -28.27
C GLU A 264 1.06 -20.32 -27.69
N ALA A 265 1.27 -19.26 -26.92
CA ALA A 265 2.49 -19.08 -26.12
C ALA A 265 2.22 -18.13 -24.96
N TRP A 266 2.94 -18.33 -23.85
CA TRP A 266 3.17 -17.28 -22.88
C TRP A 266 4.37 -16.44 -23.31
N PHE A 267 4.27 -15.11 -23.21
CA PHE A 267 5.38 -14.22 -23.50
C PHE A 267 5.44 -13.04 -22.54
N LYS A 268 6.64 -12.51 -22.31
CA LYS A 268 6.91 -11.28 -21.57
C LYS A 268 7.96 -10.48 -22.33
N VAL A 269 7.58 -9.31 -22.87
CA VAL A 269 8.49 -8.44 -23.62
C VAL A 269 9.21 -7.46 -22.71
N ASP A 270 10.52 -7.27 -22.91
CA ASP A 270 11.32 -6.33 -22.12
C ASP A 270 11.06 -4.88 -22.54
N ASN A 271 11.01 -4.63 -23.86
CA ASN A 271 10.74 -3.32 -24.44
C ASN A 271 9.84 -3.42 -25.68
N LYS A 272 8.54 -3.14 -25.49
CA LYS A 272 7.53 -3.15 -26.56
C LYS A 272 7.62 -1.94 -27.51
N ASP A 273 8.24 -0.85 -27.09
CA ASP A 273 8.17 0.46 -27.76
C ASP A 273 9.28 0.64 -28.82
N LEU A 274 9.95 -0.44 -29.18
CA LEU A 274 11.00 -0.45 -30.19
C LEU A 274 10.43 -0.15 -31.59
N SER A 275 11.26 0.53 -32.38
CA SER A 275 11.01 0.80 -33.80
C SER A 275 11.40 -0.36 -34.72
N ALA A 276 12.00 -1.42 -34.18
CA ALA A 276 12.21 -2.69 -34.88
C ALA A 276 11.16 -3.71 -34.43
N LYS A 277 10.88 -4.69 -35.28
CA LYS A 277 9.93 -5.76 -34.97
C LYS A 277 10.59 -6.80 -34.07
N GLN A 278 9.76 -7.52 -33.33
CA GLN A 278 10.21 -8.56 -32.41
C GLN A 278 9.31 -9.77 -32.60
N VAL A 279 9.83 -10.81 -33.24
CA VAL A 279 9.04 -12.00 -33.62
C VAL A 279 8.98 -12.99 -32.47
N ILE A 280 7.78 -13.28 -31.98
CA ILE A 280 7.55 -14.33 -30.97
C ILE A 280 7.50 -15.69 -31.65
N TYR A 281 6.75 -15.80 -32.75
CA TYR A 281 6.54 -17.04 -33.50
C TYR A 281 6.38 -16.78 -34.99
N GLU A 282 6.88 -17.70 -35.81
CA GLU A 282 6.68 -17.75 -37.25
C GLU A 282 6.61 -19.22 -37.71
N GLU A 283 5.59 -19.52 -38.52
CA GLU A 283 5.62 -20.68 -39.42
C GLU A 283 5.48 -20.21 -40.87
N GLY A 284 6.47 -20.56 -41.69
CA GLY A 284 6.40 -20.35 -43.13
C GLY A 284 7.15 -19.13 -43.65
N ALA A 285 7.47 -19.19 -44.94
CA ALA A 285 8.25 -18.18 -45.63
C ALA A 285 7.33 -17.16 -46.34
N HIS A 286 7.83 -16.48 -47.37
CA HIS A 286 7.14 -15.36 -48.03
C HIS A 286 5.75 -15.70 -48.55
N ILE A 287 5.56 -16.90 -49.10
CA ILE A 287 4.38 -17.23 -49.91
C ILE A 287 3.14 -17.47 -49.05
N ARG A 288 3.32 -18.08 -47.88
CA ARG A 288 2.25 -18.45 -46.95
C ARG A 288 2.84 -18.73 -45.57
N GLY A 289 2.04 -18.47 -44.54
CA GLY A 289 2.48 -18.70 -43.17
C GLY A 289 1.59 -18.02 -42.15
N LEU A 290 2.00 -18.14 -40.89
CA LEU A 290 1.45 -17.44 -39.74
C LEU A 290 2.59 -16.78 -38.95
N ASN A 291 2.30 -15.65 -38.31
CA ASN A 291 3.27 -15.03 -37.40
C ASN A 291 2.63 -14.33 -36.20
N ILE A 292 3.45 -14.15 -35.18
CA ILE A 292 3.16 -13.39 -33.97
C ILE A 292 4.35 -12.48 -33.69
N TYR A 293 4.12 -11.17 -33.62
CA TYR A 293 5.21 -10.22 -33.40
C TYR A 293 4.76 -8.97 -32.65
N ILE A 294 5.72 -8.26 -32.08
CA ILE A 294 5.51 -6.97 -31.41
C ILE A 294 6.11 -5.86 -32.24
N TYR A 295 5.38 -4.76 -32.36
CA TYR A 295 5.86 -3.56 -33.03
C TYR A 295 5.21 -2.30 -32.47
N SER A 296 6.03 -1.30 -32.12
CA SER A 296 5.55 0.03 -31.67
C SER A 296 4.45 -0.03 -30.61
N GLY A 297 4.67 -0.85 -29.57
CA GLY A 297 3.79 -0.94 -28.41
C GLY A 297 2.60 -1.88 -28.51
N SER A 298 2.39 -2.52 -29.66
CA SER A 298 1.26 -3.44 -29.91
C SER A 298 1.74 -4.84 -30.29
N LEU A 299 0.94 -5.84 -29.92
CA LEU A 299 1.06 -7.22 -30.40
C LEU A 299 0.28 -7.38 -31.71
N TYR A 300 0.87 -8.11 -32.67
CA TYR A 300 0.30 -8.42 -33.98
C TYR A 300 0.26 -9.93 -34.19
N LEU A 301 -0.81 -10.38 -34.87
CA LEU A 301 -1.01 -11.75 -35.33
C LEU A 301 -1.30 -11.70 -36.84
N GLY A 302 -0.56 -12.47 -37.64
CA GLY A 302 -0.68 -12.45 -39.09
C GLY A 302 -0.92 -13.84 -39.68
N GLY A 303 -1.58 -13.89 -40.84
CA GLY A 303 -1.66 -15.07 -41.70
C GLY A 303 -1.90 -14.71 -43.16
N TRP A 304 -1.37 -15.51 -44.10
CA TRP A 304 -1.47 -15.26 -45.54
C TRP A 304 -1.29 -16.55 -46.37
N ASN A 305 -1.78 -16.53 -47.62
CA ASN A 305 -1.53 -17.56 -48.64
C ASN A 305 -1.72 -16.99 -50.06
N GLU A 306 -0.65 -16.51 -50.67
CA GLU A 306 -0.71 -15.65 -51.86
C GLU A 306 -0.94 -16.33 -53.23
N PRO A 307 -0.62 -17.62 -53.47
CA PRO A 307 -0.68 -18.11 -54.84
C PRO A 307 -2.07 -18.09 -55.46
N ASN A 308 -2.12 -17.59 -56.69
CA ASN A 308 -3.34 -17.42 -57.48
C ASN A 308 -4.03 -18.74 -57.86
N ASN A 309 -3.30 -19.86 -57.82
CA ASN A 309 -3.84 -21.21 -58.04
C ASN A 309 -4.29 -21.91 -56.74
N GLU A 310 -4.26 -21.20 -55.61
CA GLU A 310 -4.68 -21.65 -54.29
C GLU A 310 -5.84 -20.75 -53.79
N SER A 311 -5.72 -20.10 -52.62
CA SER A 311 -6.75 -19.20 -52.10
C SER A 311 -6.60 -17.74 -52.51
N ASN A 312 -5.41 -17.31 -52.95
CA ASN A 312 -5.07 -15.89 -53.12
C ASN A 312 -5.44 -15.03 -51.89
N TRP A 313 -5.17 -15.54 -50.69
CA TRP A 313 -5.33 -14.80 -49.45
C TRP A 313 -4.14 -13.84 -49.26
N GLU A 314 -4.32 -12.57 -49.66
CA GLU A 314 -3.29 -11.52 -49.57
C GLU A 314 -2.73 -11.32 -48.15
N GLY A 315 -3.56 -11.63 -47.17
CA GLY A 315 -3.20 -11.74 -45.76
C GLY A 315 -4.21 -11.06 -44.82
N THR A 316 -4.05 -11.30 -43.53
CA THR A 316 -4.82 -10.64 -42.48
C THR A 316 -3.91 -10.43 -41.29
N TRP A 317 -3.94 -9.22 -40.74
CA TRP A 317 -3.23 -8.87 -39.52
C TRP A 317 -4.19 -8.28 -38.51
N LEU A 318 -4.11 -8.80 -37.29
CA LEU A 318 -4.87 -8.35 -36.13
C LEU A 318 -3.90 -7.70 -35.16
N SER A 319 -4.32 -6.62 -34.49
CA SER A 319 -3.50 -5.97 -33.48
C SER A 319 -4.26 -5.65 -32.20
N THR A 320 -3.56 -5.71 -31.08
CA THR A 320 -4.06 -5.25 -29.79
C THR A 320 -4.04 -3.72 -29.72
N ALA A 321 -4.87 -3.11 -28.86
CA ALA A 321 -4.74 -1.68 -28.54
C ALA A 321 -3.39 -1.31 -27.86
N GLY A 322 -2.73 -2.29 -27.23
CA GLY A 322 -1.41 -2.17 -26.64
C GLY A 322 -1.13 -3.29 -25.61
N ILE A 323 0.13 -3.44 -25.23
CA ILE A 323 0.61 -4.33 -24.17
C ILE A 323 1.49 -3.57 -23.17
N GLN A 324 1.95 -4.20 -22.09
CA GLN A 324 2.88 -3.62 -21.09
C GLN A 324 4.23 -4.32 -21.10
N ASN A 325 5.31 -3.58 -20.82
CA ASN A 325 6.64 -4.17 -20.62
C ASN A 325 6.66 -5.04 -19.36
N ASN A 326 7.52 -6.05 -19.35
CA ASN A 326 7.79 -6.90 -18.18
C ASN A 326 6.54 -7.55 -17.58
N THR A 327 5.51 -7.77 -18.40
CA THR A 327 4.25 -8.41 -18.00
C THR A 327 4.02 -9.66 -18.83
N TRP A 328 3.74 -10.79 -18.17
CA TRP A 328 3.40 -12.04 -18.84
C TRP A 328 2.01 -11.96 -19.46
N TYR A 329 1.90 -12.37 -20.73
CA TYR A 329 0.66 -12.49 -21.47
C TYR A 329 0.57 -13.87 -22.12
N HIS A 330 -0.62 -14.43 -22.19
CA HIS A 330 -0.91 -15.59 -23.04
C HIS A 330 -1.47 -15.09 -24.37
N VAL A 331 -0.78 -15.38 -25.48
CA VAL A 331 -1.27 -15.10 -26.83
C VAL A 331 -1.81 -16.38 -27.47
N ALA A 332 -2.89 -16.27 -28.23
CA ALA A 332 -3.31 -17.33 -29.14
C ALA A 332 -3.75 -16.79 -30.51
N LEU A 333 -3.35 -17.49 -31.57
CA LEU A 333 -3.85 -17.33 -32.94
C LEU A 333 -4.64 -18.58 -33.31
N THR A 334 -5.87 -18.44 -33.80
CA THR A 334 -6.63 -19.58 -34.34
C THR A 334 -6.97 -19.35 -35.80
N LEU A 335 -6.80 -20.37 -36.62
CA LEU A 335 -7.20 -20.42 -38.02
C LEU A 335 -8.21 -21.54 -38.22
N ASN A 336 -9.37 -21.22 -38.80
CA ASN A 336 -10.37 -22.18 -39.25
C ASN A 336 -10.75 -21.86 -40.70
N GLY A 337 -9.85 -22.21 -41.63
CA GLY A 337 -9.94 -21.87 -43.04
C GLY A 337 -10.37 -23.02 -43.94
N GLY A 338 -10.80 -22.68 -45.16
CA GLY A 338 -11.15 -23.65 -46.21
C GLY A 338 -10.28 -23.50 -47.47
N ASN A 339 -10.68 -24.16 -48.55
CA ASN A 339 -10.02 -24.04 -49.86
C ASN A 339 -10.07 -22.62 -50.45
N SER A 340 -10.98 -21.77 -49.97
CA SER A 340 -11.14 -20.39 -50.38
C SER A 340 -11.13 -19.49 -49.14
N VAL A 341 -10.86 -18.20 -49.36
CA VAL A 341 -10.88 -17.19 -48.31
C VAL A 341 -12.28 -17.10 -47.70
N SER A 342 -12.36 -17.16 -46.37
CA SER A 342 -13.60 -17.10 -45.61
C SER A 342 -13.48 -16.07 -44.49
N ASN A 343 -14.60 -15.39 -44.18
CA ASN A 343 -14.65 -14.40 -43.11
C ASN A 343 -14.57 -15.07 -41.73
N ASN A 344 -13.98 -14.36 -40.76
CA ASN A 344 -13.82 -14.80 -39.36
C ASN A 344 -13.04 -16.12 -39.18
N ALA A 345 -12.22 -16.48 -40.16
CA ALA A 345 -11.41 -17.69 -40.14
C ALA A 345 -10.13 -17.51 -39.33
N LEU A 346 -9.50 -16.32 -39.37
CA LEU A 346 -8.37 -15.98 -38.51
C LEU A 346 -8.87 -15.19 -37.29
N LYS A 347 -8.45 -15.58 -36.09
CA LYS A 347 -8.78 -14.88 -34.84
C LYS A 347 -7.59 -14.74 -33.92
N GLY A 348 -7.59 -13.66 -33.14
CA GLY A 348 -6.56 -13.34 -32.18
C GLY A 348 -7.08 -13.18 -30.77
N TYR A 349 -6.36 -13.76 -29.80
CA TYR A 349 -6.70 -13.74 -28.40
C TYR A 349 -5.53 -13.29 -27.54
N LEU A 350 -5.82 -12.52 -26.50
CA LEU A 350 -4.86 -12.13 -25.46
C LEU A 350 -5.47 -12.46 -24.09
N ASN A 351 -4.75 -13.23 -23.28
CA ASN A 351 -5.21 -13.75 -21.98
C ASN A 351 -6.57 -14.48 -22.03
N GLY A 352 -6.84 -15.16 -23.14
CA GLY A 352 -8.09 -15.92 -23.35
C GLY A 352 -9.28 -15.08 -23.83
N VAL A 353 -9.10 -13.79 -24.13
CA VAL A 353 -10.14 -12.90 -24.65
C VAL A 353 -9.86 -12.56 -26.12
N GLU A 354 -10.88 -12.69 -26.99
CA GLU A 354 -10.77 -12.32 -28.41
C GLU A 354 -10.61 -10.79 -28.53
N PHE A 355 -9.58 -10.34 -29.24
CA PHE A 355 -9.38 -8.91 -29.53
C PHE A 355 -9.59 -8.57 -31.00
N GLY A 356 -9.67 -9.56 -31.88
CA GLY A 356 -9.91 -9.34 -33.30
C GLY A 356 -10.15 -10.64 -34.07
N SER A 357 -10.78 -10.49 -35.24
CA SER A 357 -10.98 -11.54 -36.21
C SER A 357 -10.97 -10.97 -37.63
N GLY A 358 -10.67 -11.82 -38.61
CA GLY A 358 -10.57 -11.43 -40.01
C GLY A 358 -10.68 -12.61 -40.97
N THR A 359 -10.36 -12.37 -42.24
CA THR A 359 -10.43 -13.41 -43.27
C THR A 359 -9.31 -14.44 -43.11
N GLY A 360 -9.50 -15.60 -43.70
CA GLY A 360 -8.51 -16.68 -43.68
C GLY A 360 -8.85 -17.81 -44.64
N SER A 361 -7.82 -18.53 -45.08
CA SER A 361 -7.92 -19.77 -45.84
C SER A 361 -7.15 -20.87 -45.12
N LYS A 362 -7.25 -22.12 -45.60
CA LYS A 362 -6.31 -23.16 -45.21
C LYS A 362 -4.87 -22.76 -45.56
N LEU A 363 -3.91 -23.40 -44.91
CA LEU A 363 -2.50 -23.32 -45.27
C LEU A 363 -2.15 -24.56 -46.10
N TRP A 364 -1.66 -24.35 -47.31
CA TRP A 364 -1.09 -25.42 -48.13
C TRP A 364 0.32 -25.75 -47.66
N ALA A 365 0.83 -26.93 -48.00
CA ALA A 365 2.20 -27.32 -47.72
C ALA A 365 3.21 -26.25 -48.19
N HIS A 366 4.18 -25.92 -47.36
CA HIS A 366 5.25 -24.98 -47.68
C HIS A 366 6.57 -25.33 -47.00
N SER A 367 7.66 -24.89 -47.63
CA SER A 367 8.98 -24.85 -47.01
C SER A 367 9.20 -23.52 -46.29
N GLY A 368 9.99 -23.53 -45.22
CA GLY A 368 10.37 -22.34 -44.46
C GLY A 368 10.54 -22.74 -43.01
N ASP A 369 11.59 -22.25 -42.35
CA ASP A 369 11.88 -22.60 -40.96
C ASP A 369 10.69 -22.23 -40.05
N ILE A 370 10.45 -23.04 -39.02
CA ILE A 370 9.52 -22.71 -37.94
C ILE A 370 10.38 -22.17 -36.80
N THR A 371 10.20 -20.89 -36.46
CA THR A 371 11.07 -20.21 -35.49
C THR A 371 10.28 -19.54 -34.37
N ILE A 372 10.82 -19.66 -33.16
CA ILE A 372 10.39 -18.91 -31.98
C ILE A 372 11.50 -17.91 -31.66
N GLY A 373 11.14 -16.64 -31.51
CA GLY A 373 12.09 -15.58 -31.15
C GLY A 373 12.81 -14.87 -32.31
N ARG A 374 12.48 -15.17 -33.59
CA ARG A 374 13.19 -14.61 -34.76
C ARG A 374 12.35 -14.63 -36.04
N ASN A 375 12.58 -13.66 -36.92
CA ASN A 375 12.14 -13.67 -38.32
C ASN A 375 12.98 -14.62 -39.19
N GLY A 376 12.34 -15.63 -39.77
CA GLY A 376 12.90 -16.60 -40.72
C GLY A 376 12.61 -16.30 -42.20
N GLY A 377 11.86 -15.23 -42.49
CA GLY A 377 11.40 -14.89 -43.83
C GLY A 377 9.89 -14.63 -43.90
N THR A 378 9.31 -14.01 -42.88
CA THR A 378 7.88 -13.75 -42.75
C THR A 378 7.40 -12.51 -43.51
N LYS A 379 6.08 -12.37 -43.60
CA LYS A 379 5.39 -11.14 -44.01
C LYS A 379 4.85 -10.33 -42.83
N PHE A 380 5.12 -9.02 -42.80
CA PHE A 380 4.59 -8.11 -41.79
C PHE A 380 3.51 -7.17 -42.35
N LEU A 381 2.61 -6.68 -41.48
CA LEU A 381 1.60 -5.69 -41.88
C LEU A 381 2.23 -4.41 -42.47
N GLN A 382 3.25 -3.87 -41.80
CA GLN A 382 3.97 -2.68 -42.23
C GLN A 382 5.39 -3.08 -42.65
N GLY A 383 5.74 -2.76 -43.89
CA GLY A 383 7.02 -3.14 -44.51
C GLY A 383 6.96 -4.38 -45.40
N GLY A 384 5.82 -5.10 -45.41
CA GLY A 384 5.57 -6.22 -46.32
C GLY A 384 6.47 -7.43 -46.05
N ASP A 385 6.75 -8.14 -47.14
CA ASP A 385 7.65 -9.28 -47.25
C ASP A 385 9.06 -8.94 -46.76
N ASN A 386 9.54 -9.64 -45.72
CA ASN A 386 10.89 -9.45 -45.22
C ASN A 386 11.73 -10.73 -45.33
N THR A 387 12.43 -10.89 -46.45
CA THR A 387 13.35 -12.02 -46.70
C THR A 387 14.60 -11.99 -45.82
N SER A 388 14.82 -10.89 -45.07
CA SER A 388 16.00 -10.73 -44.24
C SER A 388 15.78 -11.41 -42.91
N VAL A 389 16.69 -12.31 -42.59
CA VAL A 389 16.69 -13.03 -41.33
C VAL A 389 17.11 -12.07 -40.20
N GLY A 390 16.31 -11.94 -39.13
CA GLY A 390 16.53 -10.93 -38.09
C GLY A 390 15.33 -10.71 -37.16
N GLU A 391 15.09 -9.45 -36.74
CA GLU A 391 13.93 -9.03 -35.92
C GLU A 391 13.72 -9.92 -34.68
N TYR A 392 14.82 -10.17 -33.96
CA TYR A 392 14.87 -11.03 -32.80
C TYR A 392 14.01 -10.50 -31.65
N PHE A 393 13.39 -11.41 -30.91
CA PHE A 393 12.63 -11.12 -29.72
C PHE A 393 13.55 -10.74 -28.54
N GLY A 394 13.14 -9.75 -27.75
CA GLY A 394 13.77 -9.41 -26.48
C GLY A 394 12.80 -9.61 -25.32
N GLY A 395 13.05 -10.62 -24.49
CA GLY A 395 12.20 -10.98 -23.35
C GLY A 395 12.11 -12.49 -23.13
N ASP A 396 11.06 -12.95 -22.46
CA ASP A 396 10.87 -14.36 -22.10
C ASP A 396 9.68 -15.00 -22.83
N ILE A 397 9.80 -16.28 -23.22
CA ILE A 397 8.74 -17.09 -23.83
C ILE A 397 8.61 -18.42 -23.06
N ASP A 398 7.38 -18.87 -22.84
CA ASP A 398 7.04 -20.13 -22.18
C ASP A 398 5.86 -20.84 -22.88
N GLU A 399 5.69 -22.14 -22.65
CA GLU A 399 4.48 -22.93 -22.96
C GLU A 399 4.00 -22.78 -24.43
N ILE A 400 4.89 -23.05 -25.39
CA ILE A 400 4.57 -22.96 -26.82
C ILE A 400 3.77 -24.18 -27.26
N ARG A 401 2.60 -23.95 -27.87
CA ARG A 401 1.68 -25.00 -28.31
C ARG A 401 1.26 -24.78 -29.76
N ILE A 402 1.34 -25.83 -30.57
CA ILE A 402 0.90 -25.85 -31.96
C ILE A 402 -0.16 -26.95 -32.10
N TRP A 403 -1.33 -26.58 -32.64
CA TRP A 403 -2.46 -27.49 -32.82
C TRP A 403 -2.93 -27.51 -34.26
N ASN A 404 -3.36 -28.67 -34.75
CA ASN A 404 -4.08 -28.88 -36.02
C ASN A 404 -5.60 -28.79 -35.90
N ILE A 405 -6.09 -28.08 -34.88
CA ILE A 405 -7.50 -27.76 -34.66
C ILE A 405 -7.65 -26.27 -34.35
N ALA A 406 -8.81 -25.70 -34.67
CA ALA A 406 -9.16 -24.34 -34.30
C ALA A 406 -9.81 -24.34 -32.92
N ARG A 407 -9.06 -23.96 -31.88
CA ARG A 407 -9.57 -23.96 -30.51
C ARG A 407 -10.53 -22.79 -30.28
N SER A 408 -11.61 -23.05 -29.57
CA SER A 408 -12.58 -22.01 -29.18
C SER A 408 -12.05 -21.14 -28.03
N GLN A 409 -12.58 -19.91 -27.90
CA GLN A 409 -12.23 -19.01 -26.79
C GLN A 409 -12.41 -19.66 -25.41
N ALA A 410 -13.48 -20.44 -25.22
CA ALA A 410 -13.73 -21.13 -23.96
C ALA A 410 -12.66 -22.18 -23.65
N GLN A 411 -12.20 -22.93 -24.66
CA GLN A 411 -11.12 -23.91 -24.50
C GLN A 411 -9.78 -23.22 -24.19
N LEU A 412 -9.47 -22.13 -24.90
CA LEU A 412 -8.25 -21.33 -24.66
C LEU A 412 -8.24 -20.74 -23.25
N SER A 413 -9.34 -20.09 -22.84
CA SER A 413 -9.45 -19.50 -21.50
C SER A 413 -9.39 -20.54 -20.38
N ALA A 414 -9.87 -21.76 -20.60
CA ALA A 414 -9.87 -22.82 -19.59
C ALA A 414 -8.51 -23.52 -19.44
N MET A 415 -7.70 -23.56 -20.50
CA MET A 415 -6.47 -24.38 -20.55
C MET A 415 -5.17 -23.57 -20.67
N LYS A 416 -5.22 -22.24 -20.80
CA LYS A 416 -4.00 -21.41 -20.89
C LYS A 416 -3.11 -21.47 -19.65
N ASP A 417 -3.69 -21.72 -18.47
CA ASP A 417 -3.00 -21.78 -17.17
C ASP A 417 -2.74 -23.23 -16.71
N THR A 418 -2.93 -24.22 -17.58
CA THR A 418 -2.79 -25.64 -17.23
C THR A 418 -1.65 -26.28 -18.00
N VAL A 419 -0.81 -27.05 -17.32
CA VAL A 419 0.17 -27.94 -17.97
C VAL A 419 -0.61 -29.04 -18.70
N LEU A 420 -0.30 -29.24 -19.98
CA LEU A 420 -0.93 -30.25 -20.80
C LEU A 420 -0.20 -31.59 -20.69
N SER A 421 -0.88 -32.67 -21.06
CA SER A 421 -0.34 -34.02 -21.02
C SER A 421 0.44 -34.42 -22.28
N GLY A 422 0.31 -33.66 -23.37
CA GLY A 422 1.00 -33.89 -24.64
C GLY A 422 0.26 -34.85 -25.58
N ASN A 423 -0.84 -35.48 -25.14
CA ASN A 423 -1.65 -36.41 -25.94
C ASN A 423 -3.03 -35.87 -26.32
N GLU A 424 -3.26 -34.57 -26.11
CA GLU A 424 -4.51 -33.93 -26.46
C GLU A 424 -4.78 -34.03 -27.96
N SER A 425 -6.02 -34.37 -28.33
CA SER A 425 -6.39 -34.52 -29.74
C SER A 425 -6.14 -33.25 -30.53
N GLY A 426 -5.31 -33.35 -31.57
CA GLY A 426 -4.96 -32.25 -32.45
C GLY A 426 -3.76 -31.41 -31.99
N LEU A 427 -3.14 -31.69 -30.84
CA LEU A 427 -1.86 -31.08 -30.44
C LEU A 427 -0.73 -31.74 -31.23
N VAL A 428 0.14 -30.95 -31.86
CA VAL A 428 1.23 -31.47 -32.73
C VAL A 428 2.62 -30.98 -32.35
N ALA A 429 2.72 -29.94 -31.51
CA ALA A 429 3.94 -29.63 -30.79
C ALA A 429 3.58 -28.95 -29.48
N TYR A 430 4.24 -29.37 -28.40
CA TYR A 430 4.14 -28.74 -27.09
C TYR A 430 5.52 -28.62 -26.48
N LEU A 431 6.12 -27.43 -26.62
CA LEU A 431 7.37 -27.09 -25.96
C LEU A 431 7.02 -26.44 -24.62
N ASN A 432 6.98 -27.25 -23.56
CA ASN A 432 6.66 -26.77 -22.21
C ASN A 432 7.82 -26.02 -21.56
N LEU A 433 9.04 -26.10 -22.10
CA LEU A 433 10.24 -25.37 -21.64
C LEU A 433 10.59 -25.61 -20.16
N GLN A 434 10.48 -26.86 -19.70
CA GLN A 434 10.77 -27.25 -18.31
C GLN A 434 12.13 -27.93 -18.10
N GLU A 435 12.97 -28.01 -19.13
CA GLU A 435 14.26 -28.71 -19.11
C GLU A 435 15.31 -28.04 -18.24
N ASN A 436 15.25 -26.71 -18.09
CA ASN A 436 16.14 -25.88 -17.27
C ASN A 436 17.65 -25.98 -17.62
N SER A 437 18.00 -26.71 -18.68
CA SER A 437 19.38 -26.88 -19.14
C SER A 437 19.41 -27.49 -20.54
N GLY A 438 20.56 -27.37 -21.22
CA GLY A 438 20.75 -27.92 -22.55
C GLY A 438 20.30 -27.00 -23.67
N SER A 439 20.42 -27.49 -24.91
CA SER A 439 20.14 -26.76 -26.15
C SER A 439 18.97 -27.33 -26.94
N THR A 440 18.11 -28.12 -26.28
CA THR A 440 16.93 -28.74 -26.89
C THR A 440 15.72 -28.36 -26.05
N ALA A 441 14.68 -27.85 -26.69
CA ALA A 441 13.33 -27.71 -26.15
C ALA A 441 12.55 -28.95 -26.60
N ASN A 442 12.23 -29.86 -25.68
CA ASN A 442 11.61 -31.13 -26.06
C ASN A 442 10.12 -30.95 -26.30
N ASP A 443 9.65 -31.54 -27.39
CA ASP A 443 8.24 -31.70 -27.66
C ASP A 443 7.64 -32.78 -26.74
N GLN A 444 6.61 -32.40 -25.98
CA GLN A 444 5.92 -33.32 -25.07
C GLN A 444 4.90 -34.21 -25.79
N THR A 445 4.69 -34.02 -27.10
CA THR A 445 3.80 -34.86 -27.91
C THR A 445 4.50 -36.12 -28.45
N SER A 446 3.72 -37.05 -29.01
CA SER A 446 4.27 -38.20 -29.72
C SER A 446 4.88 -37.87 -31.09
N GLU A 447 4.70 -36.64 -31.60
CA GLU A 447 5.19 -36.23 -32.92
C GLU A 447 6.70 -35.88 -32.90
N ASN A 448 7.29 -35.66 -31.72
CA ASN A 448 8.71 -35.35 -31.52
C ASN A 448 9.21 -34.15 -32.36
N ASN A 449 8.41 -33.08 -32.43
CA ASN A 449 8.76 -31.84 -33.10
C ASN A 449 9.66 -30.95 -32.21
N ASP A 450 10.78 -31.53 -31.76
CA ASP A 450 11.73 -30.88 -30.85
C ASP A 450 12.31 -29.58 -31.44
N GLY A 451 12.47 -28.57 -30.58
CA GLY A 451 13.12 -27.32 -30.89
C GLY A 451 14.61 -27.34 -30.58
N THR A 452 15.45 -26.86 -31.50
CA THR A 452 16.87 -26.59 -31.22
C THR A 452 17.04 -25.15 -30.76
N ILE A 453 17.64 -24.95 -29.59
CA ILE A 453 17.88 -23.65 -28.96
C ILE A 453 19.22 -23.08 -29.45
N TYR A 454 19.18 -21.86 -29.97
CA TYR A 454 20.36 -21.08 -30.35
C TYR A 454 20.43 -19.83 -29.48
N GLY A 455 21.45 -19.74 -28.62
CA GLY A 455 21.76 -18.55 -27.81
C GLY A 455 20.84 -18.30 -26.59
N ALA A 456 19.54 -18.55 -26.73
CA ALA A 456 18.55 -18.31 -25.67
C ALA A 456 18.90 -19.06 -24.38
N THR A 457 18.63 -18.43 -23.23
CA THR A 457 19.03 -18.94 -21.91
C THR A 457 17.83 -19.31 -21.05
N TRP A 458 18.00 -20.31 -20.19
CA TRP A 458 16.95 -20.74 -19.25
C TRP A 458 16.70 -19.68 -18.18
N THR A 459 15.42 -19.39 -17.94
CA THR A 459 14.93 -18.46 -16.92
C THR A 459 13.67 -19.02 -16.26
N TYR A 460 13.04 -18.28 -15.36
CA TYR A 460 11.78 -18.67 -14.73
C TYR A 460 10.57 -18.18 -15.53
N GLY A 461 9.60 -19.08 -15.74
CA GLY A 461 8.33 -18.79 -16.41
C GLY A 461 7.29 -18.08 -15.51
N PRO A 462 6.09 -17.78 -16.03
CA PRO A 462 4.99 -17.22 -15.24
C PRO A 462 4.55 -18.19 -14.15
N PHE A 463 4.61 -17.77 -12.88
CA PHE A 463 4.02 -18.51 -11.78
C PHE A 463 2.58 -18.03 -11.57
N VAL A 464 1.59 -18.90 -11.86
CA VAL A 464 0.25 -18.81 -11.28
C VAL A 464 0.12 -19.96 -10.30
N TYR A 465 0.35 -19.69 -9.02
CA TYR A 465 0.24 -20.74 -7.99
C TYR A 465 -1.07 -20.59 -7.23
N THR A 466 -1.81 -21.69 -7.08
CA THR A 466 -3.03 -21.72 -6.28
C THR A 466 -2.84 -22.60 -5.06
N TYR A 467 -2.89 -22.02 -3.85
CA TYR A 467 -3.11 -22.80 -2.63
C TYR A 467 -4.60 -23.02 -2.46
N ASN A 468 -5.02 -24.28 -2.39
CA ASN A 468 -6.39 -24.66 -2.06
C ASN A 468 -6.41 -25.55 -0.82
N GLY A 469 -7.16 -25.16 0.22
CA GLY A 469 -7.30 -25.95 1.43
C GLY A 469 -6.06 -26.02 2.32
N GLN A 470 -5.10 -25.10 2.17
CA GLN A 470 -3.79 -25.19 2.83
C GLN A 470 -3.74 -24.34 4.10
N THR A 471 -2.93 -24.77 5.08
CA THR A 471 -2.56 -23.95 6.24
C THR A 471 -1.14 -23.45 6.09
N ILE A 472 -0.97 -22.14 5.95
CA ILE A 472 0.33 -21.47 5.87
C ILE A 472 0.63 -20.89 7.26
N ASN A 473 1.57 -21.48 7.99
CA ASN A 473 2.01 -20.93 9.27
C ASN A 473 3.29 -20.12 9.09
N LEU A 474 3.19 -18.80 9.25
CA LEU A 474 4.29 -17.87 9.07
C LEU A 474 5.48 -18.19 9.97
N SER A 475 5.28 -18.77 11.17
CA SER A 475 6.38 -19.11 12.07
C SER A 475 7.30 -20.21 11.54
N GLN A 476 6.92 -20.89 10.46
CA GLN A 476 7.73 -21.92 9.80
C GLN A 476 8.69 -21.34 8.75
N TYR A 477 8.54 -20.06 8.40
CA TYR A 477 9.41 -19.37 7.43
C TYR A 477 10.51 -18.58 8.15
N SER A 478 11.64 -18.37 7.45
CA SER A 478 12.70 -17.50 7.93
C SER A 478 12.16 -16.09 8.20
N ASP A 479 12.53 -15.54 9.35
CA ASP A 479 12.07 -14.26 9.87
C ASP A 479 10.53 -14.11 9.89
N SER A 480 9.82 -15.23 10.04
CA SER A 480 8.36 -15.31 10.00
C SER A 480 7.73 -14.67 8.76
N THR A 481 8.39 -14.77 7.62
CA THR A 481 8.01 -14.05 6.40
C THR A 481 7.82 -15.01 5.23
N PHE A 482 6.57 -15.16 4.79
CA PHE A 482 6.23 -15.83 3.55
C PHE A 482 6.56 -14.90 2.38
N ARG A 483 7.30 -15.41 1.39
CA ARG A 483 7.72 -14.69 0.19
C ARG A 483 7.31 -15.49 -1.03
N PHE A 484 6.68 -14.83 -2.00
CA PHE A 484 6.28 -15.44 -3.27
C PHE A 484 6.54 -14.49 -4.44
N ASN A 485 7.14 -15.01 -5.51
CA ASN A 485 7.40 -14.27 -6.75
C ASN A 485 6.46 -14.74 -7.85
N GLY A 486 5.65 -13.84 -8.41
CA GLY A 486 4.58 -14.15 -9.35
C GLY A 486 3.19 -13.98 -8.77
N ASP A 487 2.20 -14.42 -9.53
CA ASP A 487 0.78 -14.28 -9.19
C ASP A 487 0.33 -15.44 -8.29
N LEU A 488 -0.31 -15.10 -7.17
CA LEU A 488 -0.68 -16.04 -6.13
C LEU A 488 -2.18 -16.01 -5.89
N THR A 489 -2.81 -17.19 -5.89
CA THR A 489 -4.20 -17.38 -5.50
C THR A 489 -4.28 -18.23 -4.24
N LEU A 490 -5.01 -17.76 -3.24
CA LEU A 490 -5.37 -18.51 -2.03
C LEU A 490 -6.87 -18.76 -2.02
N THR A 491 -7.27 -20.02 -1.93
CA THR A 491 -8.67 -20.45 -1.78
C THR A 491 -8.80 -21.45 -0.65
N ASN A 492 -9.90 -21.40 0.10
CA ASN A 492 -10.19 -22.28 1.24
C ASN A 492 -9.01 -22.44 2.22
N SER A 493 -8.11 -21.46 2.30
CA SER A 493 -6.81 -21.60 2.96
C SER A 493 -6.78 -20.80 4.27
N THR A 494 -5.84 -21.10 5.15
CA THR A 494 -5.69 -20.41 6.43
C THR A 494 -4.25 -19.96 6.63
N VAL A 495 -4.03 -18.67 6.85
CA VAL A 495 -2.72 -18.10 7.20
C VAL A 495 -2.67 -17.79 8.69
N THR A 496 -1.65 -18.31 9.38
CA THR A 496 -1.44 -18.19 10.83
C THR A 496 -0.02 -17.75 11.15
N GLY A 497 0.26 -17.42 12.42
CA GLY A 497 1.55 -16.89 12.84
C GLY A 497 1.65 -15.38 12.66
N THR A 498 2.42 -14.72 13.52
CA THR A 498 2.68 -13.28 13.38
C THR A 498 3.83 -13.07 12.40
N GLY A 499 3.69 -12.15 11.45
CA GLY A 499 4.76 -11.89 10.47
C GLY A 499 4.30 -11.23 9.19
N TYR A 500 5.04 -11.48 8.11
CA TYR A 500 4.79 -10.89 6.80
C TYR A 500 4.35 -11.94 5.79
N PHE A 501 3.41 -11.56 4.93
CA PHE A 501 2.95 -12.34 3.79
C PHE A 501 3.14 -11.49 2.53
N ALA A 502 4.25 -11.71 1.82
CA ALA A 502 4.71 -10.83 0.74
C ALA A 502 4.66 -11.52 -0.63
N VAL A 503 4.02 -10.87 -1.59
CA VAL A 503 3.82 -11.37 -2.96
C VAL A 503 4.34 -10.33 -3.96
N LYS A 504 5.35 -10.69 -4.74
CA LYS A 504 5.85 -9.90 -5.87
C LYS A 504 5.07 -10.27 -7.13
N GLY A 505 3.80 -9.83 -7.19
CA GLY A 505 2.83 -10.13 -8.23
C GLY A 505 1.41 -9.85 -7.73
N ASN A 506 0.40 -10.28 -8.48
CA ASN A 506 -1.00 -10.17 -8.07
C ASN A 506 -1.31 -11.19 -6.96
N LEU A 507 -2.14 -10.78 -5.99
CA LEU A 507 -2.61 -11.64 -4.91
C LEU A 507 -4.13 -11.73 -4.92
N THR A 508 -4.65 -12.92 -5.16
CA THR A 508 -6.08 -13.24 -5.08
C THR A 508 -6.35 -14.05 -3.82
N ILE A 509 -7.26 -13.58 -2.97
CA ILE A 509 -7.71 -14.25 -1.75
C ILE A 509 -9.22 -14.49 -1.89
N GLY A 510 -9.60 -15.74 -2.08
CA GLY A 510 -10.97 -16.14 -2.38
C GLY A 510 -11.46 -17.27 -1.49
N SER A 511 -12.76 -17.57 -1.65
CA SER A 511 -13.39 -18.82 -1.21
C SER A 511 -13.06 -19.19 0.24
N SER A 512 -13.56 -18.42 1.21
CA SER A 512 -13.43 -18.71 2.65
C SER A 512 -11.98 -18.79 3.16
N THR A 513 -11.05 -18.08 2.52
CA THR A 513 -9.67 -17.97 3.03
C THR A 513 -9.62 -17.07 4.27
N SER A 514 -8.82 -17.44 5.28
CA SER A 514 -8.73 -16.70 6.54
C SER A 514 -7.30 -16.34 6.97
N PHE A 515 -7.10 -15.13 7.48
CA PHE A 515 -5.83 -14.68 8.10
C PHE A 515 -6.07 -14.42 9.59
N ASN A 516 -5.59 -15.32 10.45
CA ASN A 516 -6.06 -15.42 11.85
C ASN A 516 -5.05 -14.92 12.90
N SER A 517 -4.05 -14.14 12.50
CA SER A 517 -2.97 -13.65 13.34
C SER A 517 -2.60 -12.20 12.98
N LYS A 518 -1.63 -11.61 13.70
CA LYS A 518 -1.10 -10.29 13.38
C LYS A 518 -0.21 -10.38 12.14
N ILE A 519 -0.77 -10.13 10.96
CA ILE A 519 -0.10 -10.37 9.68
C ILE A 519 -0.06 -9.08 8.87
N THR A 520 1.08 -8.80 8.27
CA THR A 520 1.22 -7.74 7.26
C THR A 520 1.25 -8.38 5.87
N VAL A 521 0.21 -8.16 5.09
CA VAL A 521 0.07 -8.62 3.70
C VAL A 521 0.56 -7.52 2.76
N VAL A 522 1.51 -7.85 1.89
CA VAL A 522 2.18 -6.91 0.99
C VAL A 522 2.15 -7.48 -0.42
N SER A 523 1.66 -6.70 -1.39
CA SER A 523 1.70 -7.09 -2.80
C SER A 523 2.23 -5.96 -3.68
N SER A 524 3.11 -6.30 -4.63
CA SER A 524 3.56 -5.37 -5.67
C SER A 524 2.54 -5.15 -6.79
N GLY A 525 1.56 -6.04 -6.93
CA GLY A 525 0.51 -6.00 -7.94
C GLY A 525 -0.87 -5.68 -7.35
N ASN A 526 -1.90 -6.23 -7.98
CA ASN A 526 -3.28 -6.10 -7.52
C ASN A 526 -3.55 -7.02 -6.32
N ILE A 527 -4.38 -6.57 -5.38
CA ILE A 527 -4.92 -7.42 -4.32
C ILE A 527 -6.43 -7.54 -4.53
N SER A 528 -6.91 -8.76 -4.72
CA SER A 528 -8.34 -9.05 -4.88
C SER A 528 -8.83 -9.99 -3.79
N ILE A 529 -9.74 -9.52 -2.95
CA ILE A 529 -10.27 -10.25 -1.80
C ILE A 529 -11.77 -10.48 -2.00
N SER A 530 -12.20 -11.73 -1.93
CA SER A 530 -13.61 -12.12 -2.09
C SER A 530 -13.98 -13.23 -1.12
N SER A 531 -15.18 -13.15 -0.53
CA SER A 531 -15.75 -14.19 0.35
C SER A 531 -14.78 -14.70 1.43
N SER A 532 -13.95 -13.82 1.99
CA SER A 532 -12.81 -14.18 2.84
C SER A 532 -12.69 -13.28 4.07
N GLN A 533 -11.94 -13.73 5.08
CA GLN A 533 -11.71 -12.98 6.32
C GLN A 533 -10.23 -12.64 6.52
N LEU A 534 -9.91 -11.36 6.63
CA LEU A 534 -8.56 -10.89 6.95
C LEU A 534 -8.54 -10.26 8.35
N GLY A 535 -7.81 -10.87 9.27
CA GLY A 535 -7.80 -10.51 10.68
C GLY A 535 -8.94 -11.20 11.44
N ALA A 536 -8.64 -11.69 12.64
CA ALA A 536 -9.66 -12.38 13.45
C ALA A 536 -10.53 -11.39 14.24
N ASN A 537 -9.94 -10.26 14.65
CA ASN A 537 -10.56 -9.16 15.38
C ASN A 537 -9.53 -8.03 15.53
N ILE A 538 -9.93 -6.90 16.14
CA ILE A 538 -9.04 -5.75 16.37
C ILE A 538 -7.79 -6.03 17.24
N ARG A 539 -7.73 -7.16 17.99
CA ARG A 539 -6.53 -7.57 18.74
C ARG A 539 -5.59 -8.46 17.93
N LYS A 540 -6.09 -9.04 16.83
CA LYS A 540 -5.33 -9.78 15.82
C LYS A 540 -5.58 -9.15 14.44
N PRO A 541 -5.18 -7.87 14.25
CA PRO A 541 -5.44 -7.16 13.01
C PRO A 541 -4.50 -7.60 11.89
N VAL A 542 -4.92 -7.36 10.66
CA VAL A 542 -4.09 -7.48 9.46
C VAL A 542 -3.79 -6.10 8.91
N ILE A 543 -2.55 -5.88 8.47
CA ILE A 543 -2.18 -4.71 7.67
C ILE A 543 -2.13 -5.16 6.22
N VAL A 544 -2.81 -4.47 5.31
CA VAL A 544 -2.76 -4.74 3.87
C VAL A 544 -2.09 -3.57 3.17
N TYR A 545 -1.04 -3.83 2.41
CA TYR A 545 -0.37 -2.86 1.55
C TYR A 545 -0.49 -3.29 0.09
N CYS A 546 -1.22 -2.50 -0.71
CA CYS A 546 -1.50 -2.77 -2.12
C CYS A 546 -0.91 -1.68 -3.02
N LYS A 547 -0.01 -2.06 -3.95
CA LYS A 547 0.56 -1.14 -4.95
C LYS A 547 -0.23 -1.06 -6.26
N GLY A 548 -1.01 -2.08 -6.60
CA GLY A 548 -1.92 -2.08 -7.74
C GLY A 548 -3.35 -1.71 -7.35
N THR A 549 -4.31 -2.26 -8.08
CA THR A 549 -5.74 -2.17 -7.77
C THR A 549 -6.06 -3.02 -6.54
N CYS A 550 -6.74 -2.44 -5.56
CA CYS A 550 -7.19 -3.14 -4.36
C CYS A 550 -8.72 -3.33 -4.39
N THR A 551 -9.18 -4.58 -4.30
CA THR A 551 -10.61 -4.89 -4.30
C THR A 551 -11.01 -5.78 -3.12
N PHE A 552 -12.11 -5.42 -2.47
CA PHE A 552 -12.80 -6.22 -1.46
C PHE A 552 -14.24 -6.44 -1.91
N SER A 553 -14.66 -7.69 -2.02
CA SER A 553 -15.96 -8.05 -2.60
C SER A 553 -16.63 -9.21 -1.87
N ASN A 554 -17.92 -9.42 -2.16
CA ASN A 554 -18.66 -10.65 -1.85
C ASN A 554 -18.62 -11.05 -0.37
N SER A 555 -19.10 -10.19 0.53
CA SER A 555 -19.17 -10.47 1.98
C SER A 555 -17.83 -10.73 2.66
N SER A 556 -16.76 -10.09 2.18
CA SER A 556 -15.46 -10.15 2.85
C SER A 556 -15.48 -9.37 4.16
N THR A 557 -14.77 -9.88 5.17
CA THR A 557 -14.63 -9.20 6.48
C THR A 557 -13.17 -8.89 6.76
N PHE A 558 -12.86 -7.64 7.08
CA PHE A 558 -11.52 -7.17 7.38
C PHE A 558 -11.43 -6.60 8.79
N TYR A 559 -10.35 -6.90 9.51
CA TYR A 559 -9.99 -6.28 10.78
C TYR A 559 -8.55 -5.77 10.71
N GLY A 560 -8.35 -4.44 10.67
CA GLY A 560 -7.01 -3.85 10.71
C GLY A 560 -6.83 -2.57 9.89
N LEU A 561 -5.68 -2.42 9.23
CA LEU A 561 -5.31 -1.23 8.44
C LEU A 561 -5.14 -1.58 6.96
N LEU A 562 -5.95 -0.97 6.11
CA LEU A 562 -5.82 -1.08 4.66
C LEU A 562 -5.06 0.14 4.11
N ILE A 563 -3.96 -0.09 3.41
CA ILE A 563 -3.14 0.91 2.74
C ILE A 563 -3.24 0.67 1.23
N SER A 564 -4.03 1.47 0.54
CA SER A 564 -4.14 1.44 -0.92
C SER A 564 -3.24 2.50 -1.53
N LYS A 565 -2.11 2.09 -2.10
CA LYS A 565 -1.13 3.01 -2.72
C LYS A 565 -1.30 3.12 -4.24
N GLY A 566 -1.93 2.12 -4.86
CA GLY A 566 -2.04 2.00 -6.31
C GLY A 566 -3.11 2.86 -6.96
N SER A 567 -3.60 2.45 -8.12
CA SER A 567 -4.49 3.24 -8.97
C SER A 567 -5.95 3.31 -8.48
N SER A 568 -6.45 2.25 -7.86
CA SER A 568 -7.86 2.15 -7.45
C SER A 568 -8.08 1.33 -6.17
N LEU A 569 -9.10 1.75 -5.42
CA LEU A 569 -9.66 1.02 -4.28
C LEU A 569 -11.17 0.83 -4.48
N SER A 570 -11.65 -0.40 -4.47
CA SER A 570 -13.08 -0.71 -4.55
C SER A 570 -13.51 -1.67 -3.45
N ILE A 571 -14.55 -1.31 -2.70
CA ILE A 571 -15.11 -2.13 -1.63
C ILE A 571 -16.60 -2.31 -1.90
N SER A 572 -17.03 -3.55 -2.07
CA SER A 572 -18.39 -3.89 -2.47
C SER A 572 -18.94 -5.03 -1.59
N GLY A 573 -20.09 -4.83 -0.96
CA GLY A 573 -20.74 -5.89 -0.16
C GLY A 573 -19.87 -6.45 0.95
N SER A 574 -19.00 -5.64 1.56
CA SER A 574 -17.99 -6.12 2.51
C SER A 574 -17.97 -5.26 3.78
N THR A 575 -17.41 -5.79 4.86
CA THR A 575 -17.27 -5.07 6.14
C THR A 575 -15.80 -4.86 6.51
N ILE A 576 -15.42 -3.61 6.76
CA ILE A 576 -14.07 -3.22 7.19
C ILE A 576 -14.14 -2.72 8.63
N ASN A 577 -13.46 -3.38 9.55
CA ASN A 577 -13.35 -2.98 10.96
C ASN A 577 -11.93 -2.49 11.24
N GLY A 578 -11.72 -1.18 11.24
CA GLY A 578 -10.41 -0.58 11.45
C GLY A 578 -10.21 0.68 10.64
N ALA A 579 -9.07 0.83 10.00
CA ALA A 579 -8.71 2.07 9.31
C ALA A 579 -8.38 1.83 7.83
N ILE A 580 -8.69 2.83 7.00
CA ILE A 580 -8.30 2.88 5.59
C ILE A 580 -7.44 4.10 5.37
N LEU A 581 -6.27 3.91 4.75
CA LEU A 581 -5.42 4.94 4.21
C LEU A 581 -5.36 4.78 2.69
N ASN A 582 -6.02 5.68 1.97
CA ASN A 582 -6.15 5.61 0.52
C ASN A 582 -5.34 6.73 -0.16
N TYR A 583 -4.39 6.34 -0.99
CA TYR A 583 -3.69 7.21 -1.95
C TYR A 583 -4.19 6.99 -3.39
N SER A 584 -5.12 6.05 -3.62
CA SER A 584 -5.63 5.77 -4.94
C SER A 584 -6.57 6.86 -5.43
N GLN A 585 -6.41 7.23 -6.71
CA GLN A 585 -7.21 8.27 -7.36
C GLN A 585 -8.69 7.93 -7.40
N THR A 586 -9.00 6.64 -7.54
CA THR A 586 -10.38 6.15 -7.51
C THR A 586 -10.62 5.38 -6.23
N PHE A 587 -11.67 5.76 -5.50
CA PHE A 587 -12.13 5.05 -4.31
C PHE A 587 -13.66 4.90 -4.37
N GLN A 588 -14.12 3.67 -4.52
CA GLN A 588 -15.54 3.33 -4.66
C GLN A 588 -16.03 2.45 -3.51
N LEU A 589 -17.20 2.79 -2.97
CA LEU A 589 -17.93 1.99 -2.00
C LEU A 589 -19.27 1.58 -2.60
N ASN A 590 -19.50 0.28 -2.76
CA ASN A 590 -20.70 -0.25 -3.44
C ASN A 590 -21.45 -1.27 -2.57
N ASN A 591 -22.70 -1.58 -2.96
CA ASN A 591 -23.48 -2.73 -2.47
C ASN A 591 -23.46 -2.95 -0.95
N SER A 592 -24.15 -2.12 -0.14
CA SER A 592 -24.25 -2.32 1.33
C SER A 592 -22.92 -2.57 2.06
N THR A 593 -21.88 -1.81 1.70
CA THR A 593 -20.57 -1.85 2.39
C THR A 593 -20.61 -1.13 3.73
N ASN A 594 -19.97 -1.69 4.75
CA ASN A 594 -19.87 -1.08 6.08
C ASN A 594 -18.40 -0.88 6.48
N ILE A 595 -18.07 0.33 6.97
CA ILE A 595 -16.74 0.66 7.50
C ILE A 595 -16.90 1.14 8.94
N VAL A 596 -16.33 0.39 9.87
CA VAL A 596 -16.33 0.71 11.30
C VAL A 596 -14.92 1.15 11.69
N GLY A 597 -14.70 2.46 11.70
CA GLY A 597 -13.45 3.13 12.09
C GLY A 597 -13.17 4.34 11.21
N SER A 598 -11.90 4.61 10.91
CA SER A 598 -11.49 5.87 10.25
C SER A 598 -11.11 5.66 8.78
N VAL A 599 -11.63 6.51 7.91
CA VAL A 599 -11.28 6.53 6.49
C VAL A 599 -10.51 7.81 6.17
N VAL A 600 -9.25 7.66 5.76
CA VAL A 600 -8.35 8.76 5.41
C VAL A 600 -7.96 8.62 3.95
N SER A 601 -8.44 9.52 3.10
CA SER A 601 -8.28 9.43 1.64
C SER A 601 -7.69 10.71 1.06
N ASP A 602 -6.73 10.56 0.15
CA ASP A 602 -6.11 11.67 -0.57
C ASP A 602 -7.08 12.27 -1.62
N TYR A 603 -7.89 11.38 -2.20
CA TYR A 603 -8.94 11.71 -3.17
C TYR A 603 -10.34 11.53 -2.56
N SER A 604 -11.36 12.04 -3.25
CA SER A 604 -12.75 11.91 -2.82
C SER A 604 -13.27 10.46 -2.95
N ILE A 605 -14.31 10.13 -2.19
CA ILE A 605 -14.97 8.82 -2.22
C ILE A 605 -16.21 8.89 -3.09
N GLN A 606 -16.37 7.89 -3.95
CA GLN A 606 -17.59 7.64 -4.71
C GLN A 606 -18.44 6.59 -3.99
N PHE A 607 -19.72 6.91 -3.79
CA PHE A 607 -20.73 6.06 -3.15
C PHE A 607 -21.69 5.45 -4.17
#